data_AF-A0A9W8I2H8-F1
#
_entry.id   AF-A0A9W8I2H8-F1
#
_cell.length_a   1.000
_cell.length_b   1.000
_cell.length_c   1.000
_cell.angle_alpha   90.00
_cell.angle_beta   90.00
_cell.angle_gamma   90.00
#
_symmetry.space_group_name_H-M   'P 1'
#
loop_
_entity.id
_entity.type
_entity.pdbx_description
1 polymer ?
#
loop_
_entity_poly.entity_id
_entity_poly.type
_entity_poly.pdbx_seq_one_letter_code
_entity_poly.pdbx_strand_id
1 'polypeptide(L)'
;MSAQQDTKSSEGQLFQDLDADATATEIESMCVRCQNNGITRLLLTRIPHFKSVILMAFECPHCGFRNNEVRSGEAMQETGHIHELRCTTKADLNRQIVRNNT
;
A
#
# COMPACT_ATOMS: atom_id res chain seq x y z
N MET A 1 40.72 17.41 2.99
CA MET A 1 40.67 16.08 2.36
C MET A 1 40.10 15.11 3.37
N SER A 2 38.86 14.66 3.16
CA SER A 2 38.37 13.32 3.51
C SER A 2 36.92 13.23 3.07
N ALA A 3 36.65 12.20 2.27
CA ALA A 3 35.52 12.07 1.37
C ALA A 3 34.18 11.89 2.11
N GLN A 4 33.19 12.66 1.68
CA GLN A 4 31.78 12.30 1.84
C GLN A 4 31.51 11.16 0.84
N GLN A 5 31.17 9.98 1.35
CA GLN A 5 30.70 8.87 0.53
C GLN A 5 29.17 8.97 0.46
N ASP A 6 28.68 9.54 -0.64
CA ASP A 6 27.31 9.41 -1.08
C ASP A 6 27.04 7.92 -1.37
N THR A 7 26.31 7.25 -0.48
CA THR A 7 25.73 5.93 -0.77
C THR A 7 24.58 6.12 -1.74
N LYS A 8 24.91 6.12 -3.03
CA LYS A 8 23.98 6.09 -4.15
C LYS A 8 23.38 4.69 -4.25
N SER A 9 22.33 4.43 -3.48
CA SER A 9 21.54 3.21 -3.57
C SER A 9 20.83 3.20 -4.93
N SER A 10 21.08 2.17 -5.73
CA SER A 10 20.32 1.89 -6.95
C SER A 10 18.86 1.63 -6.60
N GLU A 11 18.00 2.63 -6.77
CA GLU A 11 16.54 2.53 -6.61
C GLU A 11 15.94 1.68 -7.73
N GLY A 12 16.07 0.35 -7.62
CA GLY A 12 15.19 -0.58 -8.29
C GLY A 12 13.76 -0.30 -7.80
N GLN A 13 12.84 -0.07 -8.72
CA GLN A 13 11.49 0.42 -8.46
C GLN A 13 10.72 -0.53 -7.51
N LEU A 14 10.74 -0.21 -6.20
CA LEU A 14 10.16 -1.02 -5.13
C LEU A 14 8.62 -1.08 -5.18
N PHE A 15 8.00 -0.06 -5.79
CA PHE A 15 6.56 0.05 -5.96
C PHE A 15 6.16 -0.25 -7.40
N GLN A 16 5.25 -1.22 -7.58
CA GLN A 16 4.74 -1.65 -8.88
C GLN A 16 3.38 -0.99 -9.16
N ASP A 17 2.99 -0.80 -10.42
CA ASP A 17 1.63 -0.32 -10.71
C ASP A 17 0.59 -1.38 -10.31
N LEU A 18 -0.62 -0.93 -9.95
CA LEU A 18 -1.67 -1.83 -9.46
C LEU A 18 -2.28 -2.64 -10.63
N ASP A 19 -1.73 -3.83 -10.88
CA ASP A 19 -2.21 -4.77 -11.91
C ASP A 19 -2.78 -6.06 -11.30
N ALA A 20 -3.61 -6.77 -12.08
CA ALA A 20 -4.21 -8.03 -11.65
C ALA A 20 -3.18 -9.15 -11.37
N ASP A 21 -2.03 -9.08 -12.03
CA ASP A 21 -0.93 -10.03 -11.91
C ASP A 21 0.12 -9.61 -10.86
N ALA A 22 -0.16 -8.58 -10.06
CA ALA A 22 0.80 -8.06 -9.08
C ALA A 22 1.15 -9.12 -8.02
N THR A 23 2.44 -9.39 -7.86
CA THR A 23 2.94 -10.38 -6.90
C THR A 23 3.10 -9.76 -5.51
N ALA A 24 2.44 -10.32 -4.51
CA ALA A 24 2.62 -9.92 -3.12
C ALA A 24 3.82 -10.63 -2.48
N THR A 25 4.57 -9.90 -1.65
CA THR A 25 5.66 -10.45 -0.83
C THR A 25 5.08 -11.03 0.46
N GLU A 26 5.38 -12.28 0.77
CA GLU A 26 4.93 -12.93 2.00
C GLU A 26 6.01 -12.88 3.09
N ILE A 27 5.62 -12.49 4.30
CA ILE A 27 6.50 -12.43 5.48
C ILE A 27 5.80 -13.11 6.66
N GLU A 28 6.55 -13.88 7.42
CA GLU A 28 6.06 -14.46 8.68
C GLU A 28 5.97 -13.38 9.76
N SER A 29 4.85 -13.31 10.48
CA SER A 29 4.60 -12.26 11.49
C SER A 29 3.83 -12.81 12.69
N MET A 30 4.12 -12.29 13.88
CA MET A 30 3.43 -12.71 15.10
C MET A 30 1.96 -12.27 15.10
N CYS A 31 1.05 -13.19 15.38
CA CYS A 31 -0.37 -12.89 15.56
C CYS A 31 -0.62 -12.17 16.88
N VAL A 32 -1.20 -10.98 16.83
CA VAL A 32 -1.55 -10.20 18.04
C VAL A 32 -2.64 -10.85 18.91
N ARG A 33 -3.38 -11.85 18.39
CA ARG A 33 -4.48 -12.50 19.10
C ARG A 33 -4.06 -13.77 19.84
N CYS A 34 -3.27 -14.64 19.20
CA CYS A 34 -2.87 -15.93 19.77
C CYS A 34 -1.35 -16.09 19.95
N GLN A 35 -0.57 -15.07 19.60
CA GLN A 35 0.90 -15.04 19.73
C GLN A 35 1.67 -16.08 18.91
N ASN A 36 0.98 -16.93 18.15
CA ASN A 36 1.61 -17.79 17.13
C ASN A 36 1.89 -17.00 15.85
N ASN A 37 2.75 -17.54 14.99
CA ASN A 37 3.06 -16.90 13.71
C ASN A 37 1.93 -17.09 12.69
N GLY A 38 1.65 -16.03 11.95
CA GLY A 38 0.82 -16.02 10.75
C GLY A 38 1.60 -15.46 9.57
N ILE A 39 0.90 -15.21 8.47
CA ILE A 39 1.49 -14.71 7.22
C ILE A 39 0.95 -13.31 6.97
N THR A 40 1.86 -12.36 6.77
CA THR A 40 1.55 -11.02 6.26
C THR A 40 1.93 -10.96 4.79
N ARG A 41 0.96 -10.68 3.93
CA ARG A 41 1.15 -10.36 2.51
C ARG A 41 1.31 -8.85 2.35
N LEU A 42 2.42 -8.44 1.76
CA LEU A 42 2.74 -7.05 1.45
C LEU A 42 2.66 -6.85 -0.06
N LEU A 43 1.80 -5.93 -0.49
CA LEU A 43 1.74 -5.46 -1.86
C LEU A 43 2.12 -3.98 -1.89
N LEU A 44 3.32 -3.70 -2.39
CA LEU A 44 3.84 -2.34 -2.56
C LEU A 44 3.46 -1.87 -3.94
N THR A 45 2.47 -0.99 -4.00
CA THR A 45 1.86 -0.59 -5.26
C THR A 45 1.72 0.91 -5.40
N ARG A 46 1.82 1.40 -6.63
CA ARG A 46 1.55 2.78 -6.99
C ARG A 46 0.16 2.83 -7.59
N ILE A 47 -0.71 3.62 -6.97
CA ILE A 47 -2.03 3.91 -7.51
C ILE A 47 -1.98 5.30 -8.15
N PRO A 48 -2.41 5.45 -9.42
CA PRO A 48 -2.51 6.75 -10.06
C PRO A 48 -3.25 7.76 -9.18
N HIS A 49 -2.68 8.95 -9.00
CA HIS A 49 -3.18 10.03 -8.13
C HIS A 49 -3.18 9.75 -6.61
N PHE A 50 -3.06 8.49 -6.18
CA PHE A 50 -3.05 8.09 -4.77
C PHE A 50 -1.67 7.72 -4.24
N LYS A 51 -0.63 7.95 -5.06
CA LYS A 51 0.79 7.79 -4.72
C LYS A 51 1.16 6.33 -4.41
N SER A 52 2.34 6.16 -3.82
CA SER A 52 2.87 4.87 -3.40
C SER A 52 2.15 4.40 -2.12
N VAL A 53 1.49 3.25 -2.16
CA VAL A 53 0.76 2.65 -1.04
C VAL A 53 1.28 1.25 -0.72
N ILE A 54 1.18 0.86 0.54
CA ILE A 54 1.54 -0.45 1.05
C ILE A 54 0.25 -1.11 1.55
N LEU A 55 -0.18 -2.15 0.85
CA LEU A 55 -1.30 -2.99 1.25
C LEU A 55 -0.75 -4.16 2.06
N MET A 56 -1.28 -4.34 3.27
CA MET A 56 -0.87 -5.40 4.19
C MET A 56 -2.07 -6.27 4.51
N ALA A 57 -2.00 -7.55 4.19
CA ALA A 57 -3.03 -8.53 4.51
C ALA A 57 -2.44 -9.61 5.40
N PHE A 58 -2.79 -9.59 6.69
CA PHE A 58 -2.39 -10.58 7.66
C PHE A 58 -3.45 -11.68 7.78
N GLU A 59 -3.02 -12.94 7.81
CA GLU A 59 -3.84 -14.10 8.11
C GLU A 59 -3.14 -15.06 9.07
N CYS A 60 -3.81 -15.42 10.17
CA CYS A 60 -3.32 -16.43 11.10
C CYS A 60 -3.99 -17.79 10.85
N PRO A 61 -3.22 -18.84 10.50
CA PRO A 61 -3.78 -20.18 10.28
C PRO A 61 -4.25 -20.86 11.57
N HIS A 62 -3.79 -20.42 12.74
CA HIS A 62 -4.08 -21.05 14.03
C HIS A 62 -5.41 -20.60 14.65
N CYS A 63 -5.71 -19.29 14.61
CA CYS A 63 -6.91 -18.73 15.23
C CYS A 63 -7.88 -18.05 14.26
N GLY A 64 -7.54 -18.03 12.96
CA GLY A 64 -8.36 -17.41 11.92
C GLY A 64 -8.41 -15.88 11.96
N PHE A 65 -7.57 -15.23 12.78
CA PHE A 65 -7.50 -13.77 12.80
C PHE A 65 -7.00 -13.24 11.45
N ARG A 66 -7.71 -12.25 10.91
CA ARG A 66 -7.38 -11.58 9.64
C ARG A 66 -7.39 -10.08 9.85
N ASN A 67 -6.42 -9.38 9.28
CA ASN A 67 -6.31 -7.92 9.37
C ASN A 67 -5.81 -7.37 8.04
N ASN A 68 -6.50 -6.37 7.50
CA ASN A 68 -6.13 -5.69 6.26
C ASN A 68 -5.84 -4.22 6.59
N GLU A 69 -4.64 -3.76 6.26
CA GLU A 69 -4.20 -2.39 6.48
C GLU A 69 -3.71 -1.77 5.18
N VAL A 70 -4.04 -0.49 5.00
CA VAL A 70 -3.51 0.35 3.93
C VAL A 70 -2.64 1.41 4.57
N ARG A 71 -1.37 1.49 4.16
CA ARG A 71 -0.43 2.52 4.63
C ARG A 71 0.04 3.35 3.45
N SER A 72 0.20 4.66 3.66
CA SER A 72 0.92 5.50 2.70
C SER A 72 2.40 5.13 2.73
N GLY A 73 2.98 4.89 1.56
CA GLY A 73 4.42 4.71 1.38
C GLY A 73 5.20 6.02 1.31
N GLU A 74 4.49 7.15 1.23
CA GLU A 74 5.05 8.50 1.20
C GLU A 74 4.66 9.32 2.43
N ALA A 75 5.41 10.40 2.68
CA ALA A 75 5.10 11.37 3.72
C ALA A 75 3.69 11.95 3.54
N MET A 76 3.05 12.25 4.67
CA MET A 76 1.73 12.88 4.69
C MET A 76 1.74 14.17 3.86
N GLN A 77 0.68 14.41 3.11
CA GLN A 77 0.58 15.62 2.30
C GLN A 77 0.46 16.86 3.18
N GLU A 78 1.09 17.94 2.76
CA GLU A 78 1.06 19.22 3.46
C GLU A 78 -0.36 19.84 3.45
N THR A 79 -1.16 19.49 2.44
CA THR A 79 -2.51 20.01 2.23
C THR A 79 -3.50 18.90 1.96
N GLY A 80 -4.77 19.14 2.30
CA GLY A 80 -5.89 18.29 1.92
C GLY A 80 -6.36 18.58 0.50
N HIS A 81 -7.03 17.61 -0.13
CA HIS A 81 -7.61 17.75 -1.46
C HIS A 81 -9.13 17.58 -1.41
N ILE A 82 -9.85 18.44 -2.14
CA ILE A 82 -11.30 18.31 -2.38
C ILE A 82 -11.49 17.87 -3.83
N HIS A 83 -12.16 16.74 -4.04
CA HIS A 83 -12.49 16.23 -5.37
C HIS A 83 -14.00 16.42 -5.63
N GLU A 84 -14.36 17.32 -6.54
CA GLU A 84 -15.73 17.49 -7.04
C GLU A 84 -15.88 16.87 -8.43
N LEU A 85 -16.88 16.02 -8.60
CA LEU A 85 -17.21 15.40 -9.88
C LEU A 85 -18.70 15.59 -10.19
N ARG A 86 -19.01 16.20 -11.34
CA ARG A 86 -20.34 16.18 -11.93
C ARG A 86 -20.47 14.95 -12.82
N CYS A 87 -21.24 13.95 -12.40
CA CYS A 87 -21.53 12.78 -13.23
C CYS A 87 -22.42 13.17 -14.41
N THR A 88 -21.91 13.02 -15.64
CA THR A 88 -22.63 13.41 -16.87
C THR A 88 -22.87 12.21 -17.79
N THR A 89 -22.03 11.19 -17.71
CA THR A 89 -22.08 10.00 -18.56
C THR A 89 -22.11 8.73 -17.71
N LYS A 90 -22.57 7.61 -18.29
CA LYS A 90 -22.52 6.30 -17.63
C LYS A 90 -21.07 5.85 -17.36
N ALA A 91 -20.11 6.30 -18.16
CA ALA A 91 -18.69 6.00 -17.97
C ALA A 91 -18.14 6.60 -16.66
N ASP A 92 -18.74 7.70 -16.16
CA ASP A 92 -18.31 8.31 -14.89
C ASP A 92 -18.53 7.37 -13.70
N LEU A 93 -19.50 6.45 -13.79
CA LEU A 93 -19.77 5.45 -12.75
C LEU A 93 -18.71 4.33 -12.70
N ASN A 94 -17.88 4.20 -13.74
CA ASN A 94 -16.83 3.20 -13.81
C ASN A 94 -15.49 3.70 -13.23
N ARG A 95 -15.43 4.94 -12.72
CA ARG A 95 -14.21 5.50 -12.13
C ARG A 95 -13.90 4.79 -10.81
N GLN A 96 -12.64 4.39 -10.64
CA GLN A 96 -12.16 3.87 -9.37
C GLN A 96 -11.96 5.02 -8.38
N ILE A 97 -12.47 4.85 -7.16
CA ILE A 97 -12.35 5.82 -6.06
C ILE A 97 -11.56 5.17 -4.94
N VAL A 98 -10.44 5.80 -4.57
CA VAL A 98 -9.71 5.45 -3.36
C VAL A 98 -10.02 6.49 -2.30
N ARG A 99 -10.64 6.06 -1.20
CA ARG A 99 -11.01 6.93 -0.08
C ARG A 99 -10.24 6.50 1.17
N ASN A 100 -9.51 7.43 1.76
CA ASN A 100 -8.94 7.25 3.08
C ASN A 100 -9.95 7.60 4.19
N ASN A 101 -9.76 7.05 5.38
CA ASN A 101 -10.66 7.24 6.52
C ASN A 101 -10.26 8.49 7.33
N THR A 102 -10.28 9.65 6.68
CA THR A 102 -10.02 11.00 7.25
C THR A 102 -10.73 12.02 6.39
#